data_AF-A0A556QPG6-F1
#
_entry.id   AF-A0A556QPG6-F1
#
_cell.length_a   1.000
_cell.length_b   1.000
_cell.length_c   1.000
_cell.angle_alpha   90.00
_cell.angle_beta   90.00
_cell.angle_gamma   90.00
#
_symmetry.space_group_name_H-M   'P 1'
#
loop_
_entity.id
_entity.type
_entity.pdbx_description
1 polymer ?
#
loop_
_entity_poly.entity_id
_entity_poly.type
_entity_poly.pdbx_seq_one_letter_code
_entity_poly.pdbx_strand_id
1 'polypeptide(L)'
;MNTCANNQPPRSERHAQPRESISILTIGNSFSDNATEYLPALASAGGKRLVLGKANVGGASFEAHVRWLGLAEAGDAVGRAYKDFIDPRTGGPCAATLQEALTAARWDVVTLQQFSELSHKLESFQPSVEQLIETIRRHAPSAEIVFHSTWSYRDDHPWFQLDPSFTQECMQAQIRETYLAISRQTGFRVIPVGDAFARARKNSRWTYAPDPAFNFDDPPQGMLPRQEASLHAGWYWKMDAEGGPKLELDAKHLGPAGKYLGACVWYQSLFNADEAPAGFVPPALRPDDAADLRRRARPPLASFSVR
;
A
#
# COMPACT_ATOMS: atom_id res chain seq x y z
N MET A 1 39.54 -9.01 -41.22
CA MET A 1 40.16 -7.83 -40.57
C MET A 1 39.15 -7.27 -39.58
N ASN A 2 39.45 -7.44 -38.29
CA ASN A 2 38.69 -6.93 -37.15
C ASN A 2 38.79 -5.41 -37.04
N THR A 3 37.71 -4.74 -36.65
CA THR A 3 37.78 -3.63 -35.68
C THR A 3 36.51 -3.54 -34.82
N CYS A 4 36.69 -3.96 -33.56
CA CYS A 4 36.23 -3.32 -32.33
C CYS A 4 34.72 -3.03 -32.15
N ALA A 5 33.99 -4.04 -31.67
CA ALA A 5 32.82 -3.81 -30.84
C ALA A 5 33.27 -3.41 -29.42
N ASN A 6 32.71 -2.30 -28.94
CA ASN A 6 32.98 -1.68 -27.65
C ASN A 6 32.47 -2.59 -26.52
N ASN A 7 33.36 -3.33 -25.86
CA ASN A 7 33.04 -4.03 -24.61
C ASN A 7 33.09 -3.02 -23.45
N GLN A 8 31.98 -2.33 -23.20
CA GLN A 8 31.73 -1.77 -21.86
C GLN A 8 31.07 -2.84 -21.00
N PRO A 9 31.62 -3.18 -19.82
CA PRO A 9 30.93 -4.05 -18.89
C PRO A 9 29.61 -3.41 -18.45
N PRO A 10 28.55 -4.20 -18.17
CA PRO A 10 27.31 -3.65 -17.63
C PRO A 10 27.63 -2.88 -16.35
N ARG A 11 27.13 -1.63 -16.26
CA ARG A 11 27.24 -0.84 -15.03
C ARG A 11 26.59 -1.63 -13.91
N SER A 12 27.40 -2.04 -12.92
CA SER A 12 26.93 -2.68 -11.69
C SER A 12 25.79 -1.85 -11.09
N GLU A 13 24.64 -2.48 -10.81
CA GLU A 13 23.56 -1.87 -10.04
C GLU A 13 24.15 -1.32 -8.73
N ARG A 14 24.19 0.00 -8.58
CA ARG A 14 24.55 0.61 -7.31
C ARG A 14 23.37 0.39 -6.37
N HIS A 15 23.47 -0.60 -5.48
CA HIS A 15 22.56 -0.65 -4.34
C HIS A 15 22.65 0.67 -3.60
N ALA A 16 21.51 1.38 -3.49
CA ALA A 16 21.44 2.62 -2.73
C ALA A 16 21.81 2.31 -1.27
N GLN A 17 22.60 3.20 -0.66
CA GLN A 17 23.05 2.99 0.72
C GLN A 17 21.85 2.92 1.68
N PRO A 18 21.91 2.07 2.72
CA PRO A 18 20.91 2.03 3.77
C PRO A 18 20.67 3.42 4.37
N ARG A 19 19.40 3.75 4.65
CA ARG A 19 19.03 5.03 5.29
C ARG A 19 18.88 4.81 6.80
N GLU A 20 19.35 5.75 7.62
CA GLU A 20 19.14 5.75 9.08
C GLU A 20 17.87 6.49 9.51
N SER A 21 17.40 7.41 8.68
CA SER A 21 16.18 8.18 8.90
C SER A 21 15.45 8.42 7.59
N ILE A 22 14.12 8.51 7.66
CA ILE A 22 13.30 8.96 6.53
C ILE A 22 12.05 9.69 7.01
N SER A 23 11.66 10.76 6.30
CA SER A 23 10.35 11.41 6.42
C SER A 23 9.47 11.11 5.21
N ILE A 24 8.25 10.62 5.44
CA ILE A 24 7.32 10.22 4.39
C ILE A 24 5.95 10.84 4.59
N LEU A 25 5.33 11.28 3.49
CA LEU A 25 3.91 11.66 3.45
C LEU A 25 3.16 10.72 2.52
N THR A 26 2.12 10.07 3.00
CA THR A 26 1.22 9.29 2.13
C THR A 26 0.06 10.16 1.66
N ILE A 27 -0.22 10.15 0.36
CA ILE A 27 -1.47 10.64 -0.24
C ILE A 27 -2.23 9.41 -0.71
N GLY A 28 -3.28 9.06 0.01
CA GLY A 28 -4.03 7.84 -0.26
C GLY A 28 -5.24 7.65 0.63
N ASN A 29 -5.43 6.42 1.10
CA ASN A 29 -6.62 5.98 1.82
C ASN A 29 -6.29 4.84 2.78
N SER A 30 -7.32 4.09 3.20
CA SER A 30 -7.22 2.94 4.11
C SER A 30 -6.19 1.88 3.69
N PHE A 31 -5.86 1.76 2.40
CA PHE A 31 -4.81 0.85 1.93
C PHE A 31 -3.41 1.37 2.28
N SER A 32 -3.16 2.68 2.20
CA SER A 32 -1.91 3.27 2.69
C SER A 32 -1.82 3.12 4.20
N ASP A 33 -2.94 3.26 4.92
CA ASP A 33 -2.96 2.99 6.37
C ASP A 33 -2.64 1.53 6.70
N ASN A 34 -3.24 0.58 5.97
CA ASN A 34 -2.97 -0.84 6.16
C ASN A 34 -1.51 -1.21 5.89
N ALA A 35 -0.92 -0.68 4.82
CA ALA A 35 0.48 -0.96 4.48
C ALA A 35 1.48 -0.28 5.44
N THR A 36 1.06 0.78 6.13
CA THR A 36 1.92 1.54 7.07
C THR A 36 1.66 1.24 8.55
N GLU A 37 0.63 0.45 8.89
CA GLU A 37 0.24 0.13 10.28
C GLU A 37 1.43 -0.26 11.16
N TYR A 38 2.23 -1.23 10.70
CA TYR A 38 3.37 -1.75 11.45
C TYR A 38 4.71 -1.09 11.10
N LEU A 39 4.71 -0.13 10.17
CA LEU A 39 5.94 0.51 9.70
C LEU A 39 6.67 1.26 10.83
N PRO A 40 6.01 2.02 11.73
CA PRO A 40 6.68 2.65 12.87
C PRO A 40 7.36 1.65 13.82
N ALA A 41 6.71 0.52 14.11
CA ALA A 41 7.25 -0.51 14.98
C ALA A 41 8.47 -1.21 14.35
N LEU A 42 8.40 -1.49 13.04
CA LEU A 42 9.54 -1.98 12.27
C LEU A 42 10.69 -0.96 12.25
N ALA A 43 10.41 0.32 12.01
CA ALA A 43 11.43 1.37 12.07
C ALA A 43 12.14 1.40 13.43
N SER A 44 11.38 1.40 14.53
CA SER A 44 11.93 1.37 15.88
C SER A 44 12.78 0.13 16.15
N ALA A 45 12.29 -1.07 15.77
CA ALA A 45 13.03 -2.31 15.97
C ALA A 45 14.31 -2.41 15.13
N GLY A 46 14.35 -1.70 14.00
CA GLY A 46 15.54 -1.57 13.15
C GLY A 46 16.50 -0.45 13.56
N GLY A 47 16.23 0.26 14.67
CA GLY A 47 17.00 1.42 15.09
C GLY A 47 16.89 2.62 14.14
N LYS A 48 15.85 2.65 13.30
CA LYS A 48 15.63 3.67 12.27
C LYS A 48 14.67 4.76 12.77
N ARG A 49 14.89 5.98 12.29
CA ARG A 49 13.98 7.10 12.55
C ARG A 49 12.97 7.24 11.43
N LEU A 50 11.69 7.29 11.77
CA LEU A 50 10.60 7.50 10.83
C LEU A 50 9.77 8.73 11.24
N VAL A 51 9.54 9.64 10.31
CA VAL A 51 8.46 10.62 10.39
C VAL A 51 7.42 10.23 9.34
N LEU A 52 6.20 9.94 9.77
CA LEU A 52 5.11 9.48 8.90
C LEU A 52 3.93 10.44 8.98
N GLY A 53 3.72 11.21 7.92
CA GLY A 53 2.51 12.00 7.69
C GLY A 53 1.51 11.23 6.84
N LYS A 54 0.22 11.44 7.09
CA LYS A 54 -0.87 10.73 6.40
C LYS A 54 -1.92 11.71 5.89
N ALA A 55 -1.83 12.06 4.61
CA ALA A 55 -2.91 12.69 3.86
C ALA A 55 -3.84 11.59 3.31
N ASN A 56 -4.40 10.77 4.21
CA ASN A 56 -5.23 9.62 3.89
C ASN A 56 -6.69 9.89 4.22
N VAL A 57 -7.61 9.55 3.31
CA VAL A 57 -9.06 9.59 3.56
C VAL A 57 -9.67 8.27 3.08
N GLY A 58 -10.51 7.63 3.89
CA GLY A 58 -11.15 6.36 3.55
C GLY A 58 -11.85 6.40 2.20
N GLY A 59 -11.55 5.44 1.32
CA GLY A 59 -12.13 5.35 -0.02
C GLY A 59 -11.70 6.44 -1.01
N ALA A 60 -10.74 7.31 -0.67
CA ALA A 60 -10.32 8.38 -1.58
C ALA A 60 -9.64 7.84 -2.85
N SER A 61 -10.02 8.41 -3.99
CA SER A 61 -9.35 8.30 -5.29
C SER A 61 -8.44 9.51 -5.54
N PHE A 62 -7.59 9.44 -6.56
CA PHE A 62 -6.83 10.62 -7.00
C PHE A 62 -7.75 11.82 -7.32
N GLU A 63 -8.88 11.56 -7.96
CA GLU A 63 -9.89 12.59 -8.26
C GLU A 63 -10.44 13.24 -6.98
N ALA A 64 -10.68 12.44 -5.93
CA ALA A 64 -11.12 12.99 -4.64
C ALA A 64 -10.07 13.94 -4.03
N HIS A 65 -8.80 13.56 -4.04
CA HIS A 65 -7.70 14.43 -3.58
C HIS A 65 -7.60 15.73 -4.37
N VAL A 66 -7.71 15.65 -5.71
CA VAL A 66 -7.73 16.83 -6.59
C VAL A 66 -8.93 17.72 -6.31
N ARG A 67 -10.12 17.14 -6.10
CA ARG A 67 -11.32 17.92 -5.78
C ARG A 67 -11.14 18.71 -4.49
N TRP A 68 -10.59 18.10 -3.44
CA TRP A 68 -10.29 18.78 -2.18
C TRP A 68 -9.20 19.84 -2.34
N LEU A 69 -8.19 19.59 -3.18
CA LEU A 69 -7.18 20.59 -3.52
C LEU A 69 -7.83 21.84 -4.13
N GLY A 70 -8.67 21.69 -5.17
CA GLY A 70 -9.35 22.82 -5.80
C GLY A 70 -10.28 23.58 -4.85
N LEU A 71 -10.98 22.87 -3.97
CA LEU A 71 -11.79 23.49 -2.91
C LEU A 71 -10.93 24.28 -1.91
N ALA A 72 -9.77 23.76 -1.52
CA ALA A 72 -8.84 24.47 -0.65
C ALA A 72 -8.28 25.74 -1.31
N GLU A 73 -7.94 25.67 -2.61
CA GLU A 73 -7.49 26.84 -3.39
C GLU A 73 -8.58 27.92 -3.52
N ALA A 74 -9.85 27.51 -3.55
CA ALA A 74 -11.00 28.41 -3.52
C ALA A 74 -11.35 28.96 -2.11
N GLY A 75 -10.60 28.57 -1.06
CA GLY A 75 -10.86 28.99 0.32
C GLY A 75 -12.03 28.27 1.00
N ASP A 76 -12.53 27.17 0.43
CA ASP A 76 -13.60 26.36 1.01
C ASP A 76 -13.05 25.44 2.12
N ALA A 77 -13.70 25.46 3.29
CA ALA A 77 -13.36 24.63 4.43
C ALA A 77 -13.45 23.11 4.16
N VAL A 78 -14.23 22.68 3.16
CA VAL A 78 -14.30 21.29 2.69
C VAL A 78 -12.95 20.83 2.12
N GLY A 79 -12.14 21.75 1.59
CA GLY A 79 -10.78 21.46 1.12
C GLY A 79 -9.81 21.01 2.23
N ARG A 80 -10.15 21.24 3.50
CA ARG A 80 -9.43 20.70 4.67
C ARG A 80 -9.84 19.25 4.94
N ALA A 81 -9.63 18.36 3.98
CA ALA A 81 -10.17 17.00 3.98
C ALA A 81 -9.45 16.03 4.93
N TYR A 82 -8.19 16.30 5.27
CA TYR A 82 -7.38 15.41 6.12
C TYR A 82 -7.63 15.75 7.59
N LYS A 83 -8.74 15.23 8.16
CA LYS A 83 -9.24 15.63 9.49
C LYS A 83 -8.35 15.19 10.66
N ASP A 84 -7.68 14.05 10.51
CA ASP A 84 -6.84 13.44 11.54
C ASP A 84 -5.34 13.52 11.18
N PHE A 85 -4.94 14.54 10.42
CA PHE A 85 -3.54 14.72 10.05
C PHE A 85 -2.71 15.04 11.30
N ILE A 86 -1.67 14.25 11.56
CA ILE A 86 -0.73 14.53 12.65
C ILE A 86 0.33 15.50 12.12
N ASP A 87 0.31 16.74 12.60
CA ASP A 87 1.30 17.74 12.21
C ASP A 87 2.66 17.40 12.84
N PRO A 88 3.72 17.11 12.05
CA PRO A 88 5.04 16.76 12.58
C PRO A 88 5.67 17.85 13.45
N ARG A 89 5.20 19.09 13.36
CA ARG A 89 5.70 20.25 14.13
C ARG A 89 5.11 20.29 15.53
N THR A 90 3.86 19.84 15.71
CA THR A 90 3.14 19.90 17.00
C THR A 90 2.97 18.52 17.64
N GLY A 91 3.01 17.45 16.84
CA GLY A 91 2.69 16.08 17.25
C GLY A 91 1.20 15.82 17.49
N GLY A 92 0.33 16.82 17.29
CA GLY A 92 -1.10 16.72 17.54
C GLY A 92 -1.93 16.55 16.26
N PRO A 93 -3.14 15.97 16.35
CA PRO A 93 -4.05 15.88 15.22
C PRO A 93 -4.60 17.26 14.85
N CYS A 94 -4.74 17.51 13.56
CA CYS A 94 -5.40 18.70 13.01
C CYS A 94 -6.07 18.39 11.68
N ALA A 95 -7.07 19.19 11.31
CA ALA A 95 -7.60 19.19 9.95
C ALA A 95 -6.64 19.96 9.04
N ALA A 96 -6.23 19.37 7.92
CA ALA A 96 -5.30 19.99 6.97
C ALA A 96 -5.82 19.99 5.52
N THR A 97 -5.36 20.93 4.71
CA THR A 97 -5.40 20.86 3.24
C THR A 97 -4.23 20.04 2.70
N LEU A 98 -4.23 19.74 1.39
CA LEU A 98 -3.12 19.00 0.78
C LEU A 98 -1.84 19.83 0.77
N GLN A 99 -1.94 21.13 0.51
CA GLN A 99 -0.80 22.04 0.54
C GLN A 99 -0.20 22.16 1.94
N GLU A 100 -1.03 22.20 2.99
CA GLU A 100 -0.56 22.23 4.37
C GLU A 100 0.16 20.93 4.75
N ALA A 101 -0.40 19.78 4.39
CA ALA A 101 0.25 18.48 4.63
C ALA A 101 1.60 18.37 3.91
N LEU A 102 1.69 18.82 2.65
CA LEU A 102 2.92 18.83 1.85
C LEU A 102 4.01 19.75 2.41
N THR A 103 3.62 20.84 3.10
CA THR A 103 4.55 21.84 3.66
C THR A 103 4.80 21.68 5.16
N ALA A 104 4.11 20.75 5.82
CA ALA A 104 4.23 20.54 7.27
C ALA A 104 5.61 20.04 7.71
N ALA A 105 6.35 19.38 6.82
CA ALA A 105 7.74 18.95 7.05
C ALA A 105 8.52 18.93 5.73
N ARG A 106 9.85 18.80 5.83
CA ARG A 106 10.68 18.43 4.68
C ARG A 106 10.56 16.92 4.47
N TRP A 107 9.71 16.53 3.52
CA TRP A 107 9.50 15.12 3.15
C TRP A 107 10.65 14.62 2.26
N ASP A 108 11.20 13.44 2.60
CA ASP A 108 12.11 12.71 1.72
C ASP A 108 11.34 12.01 0.61
N VAL A 109 10.15 11.47 0.94
CA VAL A 109 9.27 10.76 0.01
C VAL A 109 7.83 11.21 0.18
N VAL A 110 7.13 11.43 -0.94
CA VAL A 110 5.67 11.52 -1.00
C VAL A 110 5.15 10.34 -1.81
N THR A 111 4.25 9.55 -1.23
CA THR A 111 3.68 8.41 -1.93
C THR A 111 2.30 8.70 -2.51
N LEU A 112 2.04 8.23 -3.72
CA LEU A 112 0.74 8.29 -4.38
C LEU A 112 0.13 6.89 -4.51
N GLN A 113 -1.15 6.77 -4.17
CA GLN A 113 -1.92 5.53 -4.32
C GLN A 113 -3.33 5.80 -4.86
N GLN A 114 -3.76 5.04 -5.87
CA GLN A 114 -5.13 5.12 -6.39
C GLN A 114 -6.12 4.38 -5.47
N PHE A 115 -7.42 4.70 -5.59
CA PHE A 115 -8.51 3.92 -5.01
C PHE A 115 -8.48 2.47 -5.54
N SER A 116 -8.70 1.50 -4.65
CA SER A 116 -8.48 0.08 -4.95
C SER A 116 -9.35 -0.45 -6.08
N GLU A 117 -10.58 0.06 -6.22
CA GLU A 117 -11.50 -0.30 -7.31
C GLU A 117 -11.04 0.19 -8.69
N LEU A 118 -10.15 1.19 -8.71
CA LEU A 118 -9.60 1.81 -9.92
C LEU A 118 -8.13 1.44 -10.15
N SER A 119 -7.49 0.81 -9.16
CA SER A 119 -6.04 0.53 -9.15
C SER A 119 -5.51 -0.34 -10.29
N HIS A 120 -6.40 -1.05 -10.99
CA HIS A 120 -6.11 -1.92 -12.14
C HIS A 120 -6.45 -1.26 -13.50
N LYS A 121 -6.82 0.03 -13.50
CA LYS A 121 -7.28 0.78 -14.67
C LYS A 121 -6.38 2.01 -14.87
N LEU A 122 -5.45 1.94 -15.80
CA LEU A 122 -4.49 3.02 -16.05
C LEU A 122 -5.18 4.34 -16.43
N GLU A 123 -6.27 4.27 -17.18
CA GLU A 123 -7.08 5.42 -17.59
C GLU A 123 -7.65 6.20 -16.40
N SER A 124 -7.87 5.55 -15.25
CA SER A 124 -8.38 6.21 -14.04
C SER A 124 -7.36 7.11 -13.35
N PHE A 125 -6.08 7.01 -13.73
CA PHE A 125 -5.02 7.82 -13.14
C PHE A 125 -5.07 9.25 -13.66
N GLN A 126 -5.42 9.43 -14.94
CA GLN A 126 -5.44 10.75 -15.58
C GLN A 126 -6.83 11.38 -15.55
N PRO A 127 -6.94 12.73 -15.47
CA PRO A 127 -5.85 13.71 -15.35
C PRO A 127 -5.32 13.89 -13.92
N SER A 128 -5.97 13.27 -12.92
CA SER A 128 -5.75 13.62 -11.52
C SER A 128 -4.35 13.32 -10.98
N VAL A 129 -3.70 12.26 -11.46
CA VAL A 129 -2.33 11.93 -11.04
C VAL A 129 -1.34 13.02 -11.45
N GLU A 130 -1.50 13.61 -12.64
CA GLU A 130 -0.64 14.69 -13.12
C GLU A 130 -0.78 15.93 -12.24
N GLN A 131 -2.02 16.30 -11.93
CA GLN A 131 -2.31 17.44 -11.05
C GLN A 131 -1.75 17.24 -9.64
N LEU A 132 -1.81 16.02 -9.11
CA LEU A 132 -1.18 15.69 -7.82
C LEU A 132 0.35 15.77 -7.91
N ILE A 133 0.96 15.26 -8.99
CA ILE A 133 2.41 15.37 -9.22
C ILE A 133 2.85 16.83 -9.28
N GLU A 134 2.17 17.67 -10.05
CA GLU A 134 2.45 19.10 -10.14
C GLU A 134 2.32 19.79 -8.78
N THR A 135 1.29 19.45 -8.01
CA THR A 135 1.06 19.97 -6.65
C THR A 135 2.20 19.57 -5.72
N ILE A 136 2.64 18.32 -5.75
CA ILE A 136 3.78 17.85 -4.94
C ILE A 136 5.05 18.60 -5.36
N ARG A 137 5.31 18.75 -6.66
CA ARG A 137 6.48 19.48 -7.15
C ARG A 137 6.47 20.95 -6.74
N ARG A 138 5.30 21.57 -6.64
CA ARG A 138 5.14 22.95 -6.18
C ARG A 138 5.38 23.11 -4.69
N HIS A 139 4.84 22.22 -3.86
CA HIS A 139 4.80 22.39 -2.40
C HIS A 139 5.84 21.59 -1.62
N ALA A 140 6.36 20.50 -2.19
CA ALA A 140 7.42 19.66 -1.63
C ALA A 140 8.47 19.29 -2.71
N PRO A 141 9.14 20.28 -3.34
CA PRO A 141 9.99 20.08 -4.51
C PRO A 141 11.16 19.10 -4.29
N SER A 142 11.65 18.98 -3.06
CA SER A 142 12.75 18.07 -2.71
C SER A 142 12.32 16.62 -2.51
N ALA A 143 11.02 16.35 -2.39
CA ALA A 143 10.54 15.01 -2.13
C ALA A 143 10.64 14.13 -3.38
N GLU A 144 11.08 12.90 -3.17
CA GLU A 144 10.92 11.84 -4.16
C GLU A 144 9.43 11.46 -4.25
N ILE A 145 8.89 11.41 -5.46
CA ILE A 145 7.52 10.90 -5.68
C ILE A 145 7.62 9.41 -5.95
N VAL A 146 6.81 8.61 -5.25
CA VAL A 146 6.83 7.15 -5.33
C VAL A 146 5.41 6.62 -5.41
N PHE A 147 5.14 5.67 -6.30
CA PHE A 147 3.82 5.03 -6.34
C PHE A 147 3.74 3.86 -5.36
N HIS A 148 2.64 3.76 -4.63
CA HIS A 148 2.31 2.60 -3.81
C HIS A 148 1.43 1.64 -4.60
N SER A 149 2.01 0.55 -5.12
CA SER A 149 1.25 -0.49 -5.83
C SER A 149 0.57 -1.41 -4.82
N THR A 150 -0.75 -1.37 -4.82
CA THR A 150 -1.63 -2.10 -3.90
C THR A 150 -1.75 -3.58 -4.27
N TRP A 151 -2.70 -4.27 -3.65
CA TRP A 151 -2.97 -5.70 -3.81
C TRP A 151 -4.35 -5.95 -4.41
N SER A 152 -4.55 -7.13 -5.00
CA SER A 152 -5.88 -7.61 -5.38
C SER A 152 -6.73 -8.02 -4.16
N TYR A 153 -8.04 -7.97 -4.34
CA TYR A 153 -9.03 -8.42 -3.34
C TYR A 153 -8.94 -9.92 -3.06
N ARG A 154 -9.54 -10.37 -1.97
CA ARG A 154 -9.64 -11.80 -1.65
C ARG A 154 -10.50 -12.51 -2.69
N ASP A 155 -10.18 -13.77 -2.96
CA ASP A 155 -10.76 -14.63 -4.00
C ASP A 155 -12.26 -14.89 -3.81
N ASP A 156 -12.80 -14.72 -2.60
CA ASP A 156 -14.23 -14.76 -2.32
C ASP A 156 -14.92 -13.39 -2.39
N HIS A 157 -14.25 -12.34 -2.91
CA HIS A 157 -14.90 -11.06 -3.16
C HIS A 157 -16.01 -11.22 -4.23
N PRO A 158 -17.23 -10.66 -4.03
CA PRO A 158 -18.36 -10.85 -4.94
C PRO A 158 -18.10 -10.49 -6.42
N TRP A 159 -17.19 -9.55 -6.69
CA TRP A 159 -16.77 -9.22 -8.06
C TRP A 159 -16.32 -10.42 -8.89
N PHE A 160 -15.59 -11.34 -8.27
CA PHE A 160 -15.04 -12.51 -8.98
C PHE A 160 -16.11 -13.59 -9.24
N GLN A 161 -17.26 -13.49 -8.57
CA GLN A 161 -18.44 -14.33 -8.85
C GLN A 161 -19.30 -13.74 -9.97
N LEU A 162 -19.31 -12.41 -10.14
CA LEU A 162 -20.05 -11.73 -11.19
C LEU A 162 -19.41 -11.91 -12.58
N ASP A 163 -18.09 -11.97 -12.63
CA ASP A 163 -17.32 -12.22 -13.86
C ASP A 163 -16.21 -13.25 -13.60
N PRO A 164 -16.43 -14.53 -13.96
CA PRO A 164 -15.42 -15.58 -13.78
C PRO A 164 -14.11 -15.37 -14.55
N SER A 165 -14.09 -14.47 -15.55
CA SER A 165 -12.86 -14.13 -16.28
C SER A 165 -11.98 -13.13 -15.50
N PHE A 166 -12.57 -12.40 -14.55
CA PHE A 166 -11.87 -11.48 -13.67
C PHE A 166 -11.60 -12.14 -12.32
N THR A 167 -10.48 -12.85 -12.20
CA THR A 167 -10.06 -13.51 -10.95
C THR A 167 -9.17 -12.62 -10.06
N GLN A 168 -8.87 -13.08 -8.85
CA GLN A 168 -7.87 -12.45 -7.97
C GLN A 168 -6.50 -12.30 -8.64
N GLU A 169 -6.07 -13.30 -9.40
CA GLU A 169 -4.81 -13.30 -10.15
C GLU A 169 -4.87 -12.31 -11.31
N CYS A 170 -6.00 -12.26 -12.02
CA CYS A 170 -6.25 -11.31 -13.10
C CYS A 170 -6.17 -9.87 -12.57
N MET A 171 -6.89 -9.56 -11.49
CA MET A 171 -6.82 -8.26 -10.84
C MET A 171 -5.38 -7.91 -10.40
N GLN A 172 -4.65 -8.86 -9.81
CA GLN A 172 -3.27 -8.62 -9.37
C GLN A 172 -2.33 -8.34 -10.56
N ALA A 173 -2.48 -9.07 -11.67
CA ALA A 173 -1.71 -8.84 -12.88
C ALA A 173 -2.00 -7.47 -13.47
N GLN A 174 -3.27 -7.06 -13.54
CA GLN A 174 -3.66 -5.74 -14.06
C GLN A 174 -3.21 -4.58 -13.16
N ILE A 175 -3.25 -4.73 -11.82
CA ILE A 175 -2.64 -3.77 -10.89
C ILE A 175 -1.15 -3.64 -11.18
N ARG A 176 -0.43 -4.77 -11.27
CA ARG A 176 1.01 -4.77 -11.55
C ARG A 176 1.32 -4.03 -12.85
N GLU A 177 0.62 -4.34 -13.94
CA GLU A 177 0.86 -3.70 -15.23
C GLU A 177 0.50 -2.21 -15.22
N THR A 178 -0.58 -1.82 -14.53
CA THR A 178 -0.97 -0.42 -14.37
C THR A 178 0.12 0.39 -13.68
N TYR A 179 0.64 -0.10 -12.56
CA TYR A 179 1.68 0.59 -11.80
C TYR A 179 3.05 0.57 -12.51
N LEU A 180 3.36 -0.47 -13.27
CA LEU A 180 4.53 -0.48 -14.16
C LEU A 180 4.39 0.52 -15.31
N ALA A 181 3.20 0.65 -15.90
CA ALA A 181 2.95 1.59 -16.98
C ALA A 181 3.10 3.05 -16.51
N ILE A 182 2.48 3.43 -15.39
CA ILE A 182 2.62 4.80 -14.85
C ILE A 182 4.06 5.07 -14.39
N SER A 183 4.76 4.06 -13.85
CA SER A 183 6.18 4.17 -13.49
C SER A 183 7.06 4.45 -14.72
N ARG A 184 6.81 3.76 -15.85
CA ARG A 184 7.51 4.04 -17.12
C ARG A 184 7.18 5.43 -17.68
N GLN A 185 5.94 5.88 -17.55
CA GLN A 185 5.51 7.20 -18.03
C GLN A 185 6.16 8.35 -17.23
N THR A 186 6.26 8.20 -15.92
CA THR A 186 6.71 9.27 -15.00
C THR A 186 8.18 9.18 -14.61
N GLY A 187 8.80 8.00 -14.76
CA GLY A 187 10.12 7.68 -14.21
C GLY A 187 10.13 7.46 -12.70
N PHE A 188 8.99 7.49 -12.02
CA PHE A 188 8.92 7.29 -10.56
C PHE A 188 8.94 5.81 -10.22
N ARG A 189 9.68 5.44 -9.16
CA ARG A 189 9.71 4.07 -8.66
C ARG A 189 8.41 3.67 -7.98
N VAL A 190 8.27 2.37 -7.72
CA VAL A 190 7.09 1.76 -7.12
C VAL A 190 7.46 1.04 -5.83
N ILE A 191 6.63 1.15 -4.79
CA ILE A 191 6.61 0.24 -3.63
C ILE A 191 5.65 -0.91 -3.96
N PRO A 192 6.15 -2.14 -4.21
CA PRO A 192 5.39 -3.19 -4.87
C PRO A 192 4.70 -4.15 -3.88
N VAL A 193 3.74 -3.65 -3.08
CA VAL A 193 3.06 -4.48 -2.08
C VAL A 193 2.29 -5.63 -2.72
N GLY A 194 1.57 -5.37 -3.82
CA GLY A 194 0.85 -6.41 -4.56
C GLY A 194 1.72 -7.57 -5.04
N ASP A 195 2.96 -7.30 -5.45
CA ASP A 195 3.87 -8.37 -5.87
C ASP A 195 4.31 -9.25 -4.69
N ALA A 196 4.47 -8.65 -3.51
CA ALA A 196 4.76 -9.42 -2.30
C ALA A 196 3.61 -10.34 -1.93
N PHE A 197 2.37 -9.87 -2.11
CA PHE A 197 1.16 -10.67 -1.93
C PHE A 197 1.11 -11.82 -2.93
N ALA A 198 1.38 -11.55 -4.21
CA ALA A 198 1.46 -12.59 -5.24
C ALA A 198 2.54 -13.64 -4.91
N ARG A 199 3.69 -13.24 -4.35
CA ARG A 199 4.73 -14.17 -3.88
C ARG A 199 4.30 -14.96 -2.65
N ALA A 200 3.56 -14.34 -1.73
CA ALA A 200 3.07 -15.03 -0.53
C ALA A 200 2.09 -16.14 -0.88
N ARG A 201 1.12 -15.86 -1.76
CA ARG A 201 0.10 -16.80 -2.23
C ARG A 201 0.62 -18.00 -3.04
N LYS A 202 1.93 -18.05 -3.36
CA LYS A 202 2.57 -19.26 -3.87
C LYS A 202 2.77 -20.34 -2.80
N ASN A 203 2.55 -19.99 -1.52
CA ASN A 203 2.58 -20.90 -0.39
C ASN A 203 1.17 -21.02 0.17
N SER A 204 0.67 -22.26 0.35
CA SER A 204 -0.65 -22.53 0.91
C SER A 204 -0.89 -21.93 2.29
N ARG A 205 0.17 -21.63 3.05
CA ARG A 205 0.07 -20.87 4.31
C ARG A 205 -0.59 -19.51 4.12
N TRP A 206 -0.47 -18.88 2.95
CA TRP A 206 -0.96 -17.52 2.66
C TRP A 206 -2.00 -17.49 1.54
N THR A 207 -2.57 -18.65 1.22
CA THR A 207 -3.62 -18.80 0.21
C THR A 207 -4.90 -19.17 0.93
N TYR A 208 -5.84 -18.23 0.98
CA TYR A 208 -7.18 -18.52 1.47
C TYR A 208 -7.85 -19.56 0.58
N ALA A 209 -8.68 -20.38 1.19
CA ALA A 209 -9.60 -21.27 0.50
C ALA A 209 -10.91 -21.25 1.29
N PRO A 210 -12.07 -21.12 0.62
CA PRO A 210 -13.36 -21.20 1.29
C PRO A 210 -13.46 -22.41 2.21
N ASP A 211 -14.09 -22.22 3.36
CA ASP A 211 -14.33 -23.30 4.32
C ASP A 211 -15.53 -24.13 3.88
N PRO A 212 -15.33 -25.39 3.39
CA PRO A 212 -16.44 -26.19 2.91
C PRO A 212 -17.36 -26.67 4.04
N ALA A 213 -16.93 -26.56 5.31
CA ALA A 213 -17.70 -26.98 6.47
C ALA A 213 -18.53 -25.83 7.08
N PHE A 214 -18.33 -24.59 6.64
CA PHE A 214 -19.04 -23.43 7.17
C PHE A 214 -20.33 -23.17 6.37
N ASN A 215 -21.46 -23.07 7.06
CA ASN A 215 -22.73 -22.72 6.45
C ASN A 215 -22.84 -21.20 6.31
N PHE A 216 -22.70 -20.66 5.10
CA PHE A 216 -22.80 -19.21 4.86
C PHE A 216 -24.25 -18.72 4.76
N ASP A 217 -25.21 -19.61 4.49
CA ASP A 217 -26.63 -19.27 4.38
C ASP A 217 -27.30 -19.15 5.76
N ASP A 218 -26.81 -19.93 6.73
CA ASP A 218 -27.21 -19.88 8.15
C ASP A 218 -25.95 -19.95 9.03
N PRO A 219 -25.20 -18.84 9.16
CA PRO A 219 -23.90 -18.82 9.83
C PRO A 219 -24.04 -19.03 11.33
N PRO A 220 -23.34 -20.01 11.93
CA PRO A 220 -23.39 -20.24 13.36
C PRO A 220 -22.87 -19.01 14.12
N GLN A 221 -23.75 -18.38 14.90
CA GLN A 221 -23.47 -17.10 15.55
C GLN A 221 -22.18 -17.14 16.37
N GLY A 222 -21.30 -16.15 16.16
CA GLY A 222 -20.02 -16.01 16.86
C GLY A 222 -18.90 -16.89 16.32
N MET A 223 -19.17 -17.80 15.39
CA MET A 223 -18.16 -18.59 14.70
C MET A 223 -17.76 -17.95 13.38
N LEU A 224 -16.50 -18.05 13.00
CA LEU A 224 -16.00 -17.59 11.71
C LEU A 224 -15.61 -18.79 10.84
N PRO A 225 -15.74 -18.71 9.51
CA PRO A 225 -15.17 -19.71 8.62
C PRO A 225 -13.65 -19.74 8.76
N ARG A 226 -13.04 -20.90 8.48
CA ARG A 226 -11.58 -21.06 8.42
C ARG A 226 -10.97 -20.02 7.47
N GLN A 227 -10.09 -19.17 7.99
CA GLN A 227 -9.48 -18.08 7.22
C GLN A 227 -8.09 -17.66 7.70
N GLU A 228 -7.39 -18.52 8.45
CA GLU A 228 -6.07 -18.24 9.03
C GLU A 228 -4.99 -18.01 7.97
N ALA A 229 -5.21 -18.54 6.75
CA ALA A 229 -4.35 -18.34 5.59
C ALA A 229 -4.60 -17.00 4.86
N SER A 230 -5.55 -16.19 5.33
CA SER A 230 -5.87 -14.91 4.70
C SER A 230 -4.84 -13.83 5.00
N LEU A 231 -4.46 -13.08 3.96
CA LEU A 231 -3.75 -11.80 4.09
C LEU A 231 -4.74 -10.63 4.28
N HIS A 232 -6.01 -10.84 3.98
CA HIS A 232 -7.08 -9.86 4.13
C HIS A 232 -7.77 -9.97 5.49
N ALA A 233 -8.58 -8.97 5.84
CA ALA A 233 -9.32 -8.95 7.10
C ALA A 233 -10.34 -10.10 7.14
N GLY A 234 -11.07 -10.30 6.04
CA GLY A 234 -11.92 -11.45 5.84
C GLY A 234 -13.29 -11.34 6.50
N TRP A 235 -13.81 -12.47 6.96
CA TRP A 235 -15.11 -12.57 7.58
C TRP A 235 -15.07 -12.08 9.03
N TYR A 236 -16.04 -11.26 9.42
CA TYR A 236 -16.21 -10.76 10.78
C TYR A 236 -17.69 -10.62 11.14
N TRP A 237 -18.00 -10.65 12.43
CA TRP A 237 -19.33 -10.36 12.94
C TRP A 237 -19.47 -8.88 13.30
N LYS A 238 -20.59 -8.28 12.93
CA LYS A 238 -21.03 -6.98 13.43
C LYS A 238 -22.50 -7.00 13.80
N MET A 239 -22.97 -5.93 14.44
CA MET A 239 -24.40 -5.71 14.64
C MET A 239 -24.98 -5.02 13.39
N ASP A 240 -26.15 -5.48 12.93
CA ASP A 240 -26.94 -4.79 11.92
C ASP A 240 -27.71 -3.58 12.51
N ALA A 241 -28.54 -2.93 11.69
CA ALA A 241 -29.29 -1.74 12.11
C ALA A 241 -30.40 -2.09 13.13
N GLU A 242 -30.85 -3.34 13.13
CA GLU A 242 -31.87 -3.90 14.00
C GLU A 242 -31.28 -4.48 15.30
N GLY A 243 -29.95 -4.48 15.45
CA GLY A 243 -29.23 -5.01 16.61
C GLY A 243 -29.02 -6.53 16.56
N GLY A 244 -29.24 -7.18 15.41
CA GLY A 244 -28.95 -8.58 15.16
C GLY A 244 -27.48 -8.82 14.78
N PRO A 245 -26.92 -10.02 15.08
CA PRO A 245 -25.59 -10.39 14.62
C PRO A 245 -25.61 -10.65 13.10
N LYS A 246 -24.72 -9.99 12.38
CA LYS A 246 -24.55 -10.16 10.93
C LYS A 246 -23.11 -10.49 10.60
N LEU A 247 -22.94 -11.58 9.84
CA LEU A 247 -21.66 -11.96 9.27
C LEU A 247 -21.39 -11.09 8.02
N GLU A 248 -20.24 -10.44 7.98
CA GLU A 248 -19.82 -9.59 6.86
C GLU A 248 -18.41 -9.93 6.38
N LEU A 249 -18.16 -9.61 5.11
CA LEU A 249 -16.89 -9.87 4.44
C LEU A 249 -16.18 -8.55 4.13
N ASP A 250 -14.97 -8.40 4.68
CA ASP A 250 -13.97 -7.45 4.19
C ASP A 250 -12.88 -8.18 3.40
N ALA A 251 -13.17 -8.41 2.12
CA ALA A 251 -12.23 -8.98 1.16
C ALA A 251 -11.29 -7.94 0.53
N LYS A 252 -11.29 -6.68 0.99
CA LYS A 252 -10.51 -5.59 0.39
C LYS A 252 -9.33 -5.20 1.29
N HIS A 253 -9.58 -4.95 2.57
CA HIS A 253 -8.57 -4.53 3.53
C HIS A 253 -7.76 -5.70 4.08
N LEU A 254 -6.60 -5.37 4.63
CA LEU A 254 -5.62 -6.31 5.13
C LEU A 254 -5.93 -6.75 6.57
N GLY A 255 -5.76 -8.05 6.81
CA GLY A 255 -5.66 -8.60 8.15
C GLY A 255 -4.23 -8.38 8.71
N PRO A 256 -3.95 -8.81 9.94
CA PRO A 256 -2.64 -8.61 10.57
C PRO A 256 -1.46 -9.13 9.73
N ALA A 257 -1.60 -10.29 9.08
CA ALA A 257 -0.58 -10.86 8.22
C ALA A 257 -0.31 -9.99 6.98
N GLY A 258 -1.36 -9.54 6.30
CA GLY A 258 -1.22 -8.65 5.15
C GLY A 258 -0.61 -7.31 5.53
N LYS A 259 -1.09 -6.69 6.62
CA LYS A 259 -0.54 -5.41 7.13
C LYS A 259 0.95 -5.53 7.42
N TYR A 260 1.38 -6.65 8.03
CA TYR A 260 2.78 -6.90 8.32
C TYR A 260 3.62 -7.08 7.05
N LEU A 261 3.13 -7.85 6.08
CA LEU A 261 3.79 -8.01 4.79
C LEU A 261 3.94 -6.67 4.07
N GLY A 262 2.86 -5.87 4.00
CA GLY A 262 2.89 -4.53 3.43
C GLY A 262 3.92 -3.63 4.11
N ALA A 263 3.94 -3.60 5.44
CA ALA A 263 4.90 -2.82 6.21
C ALA A 263 6.35 -3.28 5.99
N CYS A 264 6.60 -4.58 5.81
CA CYS A 264 7.93 -5.09 5.48
C CYS A 264 8.39 -4.62 4.09
N VAL A 265 7.49 -4.61 3.09
CA VAL A 265 7.79 -4.11 1.73
C VAL A 265 8.13 -2.63 1.78
N TRP A 266 7.32 -1.84 2.49
CA TRP A 266 7.56 -0.42 2.71
C TRP A 266 8.89 -0.18 3.42
N TYR A 267 9.18 -0.88 4.51
CA TYR A 267 10.43 -0.75 5.25
C TYR A 267 11.64 -0.98 4.33
N GLN A 268 11.66 -2.11 3.61
CA GLN A 268 12.76 -2.46 2.70
C GLN A 268 12.91 -1.41 1.58
N SER A 269 11.79 -0.95 1.01
CA SER A 269 11.76 0.00 -0.11
C SER A 269 12.13 1.43 0.28
N LEU A 270 11.97 1.81 1.55
CA LEU A 270 12.24 3.15 2.04
C LEU A 270 13.61 3.27 2.69
N PHE A 271 14.01 2.28 3.48
CA PHE A 271 15.30 2.28 4.17
C PHE A 271 16.44 1.67 3.35
N ASN A 272 16.17 1.22 2.11
CA ASN A 272 17.11 0.45 1.29
C ASN A 272 17.68 -0.76 2.07
N ALA A 273 16.79 -1.43 2.82
CA ALA A 273 17.17 -2.55 3.68
C ALA A 273 16.93 -3.88 2.96
N ASP A 274 17.82 -4.83 3.18
CA ASP A 274 17.71 -6.16 2.57
C ASP A 274 16.55 -6.98 3.15
N GLU A 275 16.25 -6.77 4.43
CA GLU A 275 15.14 -7.40 5.15
C GLU A 275 14.56 -6.41 6.18
N ALA A 276 13.32 -6.64 6.60
CA ALA A 276 12.74 -5.96 7.75
C ALA A 276 13.30 -6.56 9.06
N PRO A 277 13.37 -5.80 10.17
CA PRO A 277 13.99 -6.28 11.40
C PRO A 277 13.18 -7.41 12.04
N ALA A 278 13.89 -8.47 12.46
CA ALA A 278 13.30 -9.61 13.16
C ALA A 278 12.87 -9.27 14.60
N GLY A 279 13.35 -8.16 15.16
CA GLY A 279 13.04 -7.70 16.52
C GLY A 279 11.60 -7.24 16.75
N PHE A 280 10.76 -7.24 15.72
CA PHE A 280 9.34 -6.95 15.84
C PHE A 280 8.47 -8.02 15.15
N VAL A 281 7.56 -8.61 15.93
CA VAL A 281 6.51 -9.53 15.51
C VAL A 281 5.18 -9.00 16.06
N PRO A 282 4.17 -8.72 15.21
CA PRO A 282 2.85 -8.31 15.67
C PRO A 282 2.24 -9.36 16.60
N PRO A 283 1.52 -8.96 17.67
CA PRO A 283 0.92 -9.92 18.61
C PRO A 283 -0.02 -10.95 17.97
N ALA A 284 -0.65 -10.58 16.85
CA ALA A 284 -1.56 -11.45 16.10
C ALA A 284 -0.86 -12.45 15.17
N LEU A 285 0.49 -12.45 15.09
CA LEU A 285 1.26 -13.35 14.24
C LEU A 285 2.15 -14.27 15.05
N ARG A 286 2.29 -15.51 14.55
CA ARG A 286 3.31 -16.44 15.04
C ARG A 286 4.70 -15.97 14.57
N PRO A 287 5.78 -16.20 15.35
CA PRO A 287 7.13 -15.82 14.94
C PRO A 287 7.56 -16.37 13.57
N ASP A 288 7.23 -17.64 13.28
CA ASP A 288 7.58 -18.29 12.01
C ASP A 288 6.82 -17.70 10.81
N ASP A 289 5.56 -17.32 11.03
CA ASP A 289 4.73 -16.64 10.04
C ASP A 289 5.32 -15.26 9.71
N ALA A 290 5.70 -14.49 10.73
CA ALA A 290 6.35 -13.20 10.53
C ALA A 290 7.69 -13.37 9.79
N ALA A 291 8.51 -14.37 10.15
CA ALA A 291 9.76 -14.66 9.45
C ALA A 291 9.55 -15.01 7.98
N ASP A 292 8.52 -15.79 7.66
CA ASP A 292 8.19 -16.12 6.27
C ASP A 292 7.71 -14.91 5.47
N LEU A 293 6.88 -14.05 6.06
CA LEU A 293 6.42 -12.82 5.40
C LEU A 293 7.56 -11.83 5.15
N ARG A 294 8.51 -11.67 6.10
CA ARG A 294 9.69 -10.80 5.90
C ARG A 294 10.51 -11.22 4.68
N ARG A 295 10.76 -12.53 4.52
CA ARG A 295 11.47 -13.08 3.35
C ARG A 295 10.74 -12.85 2.03
N ARG A 296 9.40 -12.80 2.06
CA ARG A 296 8.56 -12.61 0.86
C ARG A 296 8.39 -11.14 0.46
N ALA A 297 8.62 -10.21 1.39
CA ALA A 297 8.48 -8.77 1.14
C ALA A 297 9.40 -8.28 0.01
N ARG A 298 10.59 -8.84 -0.14
CA ARG A 298 11.52 -8.39 -1.19
C ARG A 298 11.15 -8.95 -2.57
N PRO A 299 11.10 -8.13 -3.64
CA PRO A 299 11.14 -8.66 -5.00
C PRO A 299 12.56 -9.17 -5.34
N PRO A 300 12.72 -10.12 -6.29
CA PRO A 300 14.04 -10.40 -6.85
C PRO A 300 14.62 -9.12 -7.44
N LEU A 301 15.93 -8.91 -7.28
CA LEU A 301 16.69 -7.67 -7.54
C LEU A 301 16.48 -6.98 -8.91
N ALA A 302 15.75 -7.59 -9.86
CA ALA A 302 15.66 -7.14 -11.25
C ALA A 302 14.29 -6.55 -11.70
N SER A 303 13.27 -6.44 -10.84
CA SER A 303 11.91 -6.19 -11.34
C SER A 303 11.46 -4.72 -11.45
N PHE A 304 12.25 -3.75 -10.95
CA PHE A 304 11.87 -2.33 -10.96
C PHE A 304 13.03 -1.36 -11.24
N SER A 305 14.13 -1.84 -11.82
CA SER A 305 15.16 -0.94 -12.36
C SER A 305 14.63 -0.31 -13.65
N VAL A 306 14.33 0.98 -13.61
CA VAL A 306 14.18 1.79 -14.83
C VAL A 306 15.55 1.77 -15.51
N ARG A 307 15.60 1.21 -16.73
CA ARG A 307 16.78 1.28 -17.59
C ARG A 307 17.00 2.70 -18.08
#